data_AF-A0A6L9ZHV4-F1
#
_entry.id   AF-A0A6L9ZHV4-F1
#
_cell.length_a   1.000
_cell.length_b   1.000
_cell.length_c   1.000
_cell.angle_alpha   90.00
_cell.angle_beta   90.00
_cell.angle_gamma   90.00
#
_symmetry.space_group_name_H-M   'P 1'
#
loop_
_entity.id
_entity.type
_entity.pdbx_description
1 polymer ?
#
loop_
_entity_poly.entity_id
_entity_poly.type
_entity_poly.pdbx_seq_one_letter_code
_entity_poly.pdbx_strand_id
1 'polypeptide(L)'
;MEPLAAAVVAIATVLATKALEKTGENVGQVVWDQTNQFLESLKNQYPDTVMAIEQAPGQPLDYAKVVLEVEAAAKQNPEVAQAIEGLVTTVDAEALPNLEKILEKITKALESHQATSETYNNENVKNFAKRNILNQENTNFGEKQTNIGNIGEKQTIQGNQNNTF
;
A
#
# COMPACT_ATOMS: atom_id res chain seq x y z
N MET A 1 11.59 2.63 -5.79
CA MET A 1 10.27 2.05 -5.47
C MET A 1 9.35 2.30 -6.67
N GLU A 2 8.34 1.45 -6.91
CA GLU A 2 7.33 1.73 -7.96
C GLU A 2 6.55 3.03 -7.64
N PRO A 3 6.27 3.93 -8.62
CA PRO A 3 5.64 5.23 -8.35
C PRO A 3 4.31 5.16 -7.59
N LEU A 4 3.46 4.19 -7.93
CA LEU A 4 2.18 4.00 -7.24
C LEU A 4 2.37 3.58 -5.77
N ALA A 5 3.31 2.67 -5.51
CA ALA A 5 3.62 2.24 -4.15
C ALA A 5 4.19 3.39 -3.31
N ALA A 6 5.06 4.22 -3.91
CA ALA A 6 5.61 5.39 -3.25
C ALA A 6 4.51 6.43 -2.92
N ALA A 7 3.56 6.64 -3.84
CA ALA A 7 2.40 7.50 -3.60
C ALA A 7 1.51 6.98 -2.45
N VAL A 8 1.24 5.67 -2.39
CA VAL A 8 0.49 5.06 -1.28
C VAL A 8 1.17 5.34 0.07
N VAL A 9 2.49 5.13 0.14
CA VAL A 9 3.25 5.38 1.37
C VAL A 9 3.22 6.85 1.75
N ALA A 10 3.48 7.76 0.80
CA ALA A 10 3.44 9.20 1.06
C ALA A 10 2.08 9.64 1.63
N ILE A 11 0.97 9.22 1.02
CA ILE A 11 -0.37 9.55 1.53
C ILE A 11 -0.61 8.95 2.92
N ALA A 12 -0.20 7.69 3.14
CA ALA A 12 -0.35 7.07 4.44
C ALA A 12 0.43 7.80 5.53
N THR A 13 1.66 8.23 5.23
CA THR A 13 2.50 9.02 6.13
C THR A 13 1.83 10.34 6.50
N VAL A 14 1.35 11.11 5.52
CA VAL A 14 0.67 12.39 5.81
C VAL A 14 -0.55 12.20 6.69
N LEU A 15 -1.34 11.15 6.46
CA LEU A 15 -2.54 10.88 7.27
C LEU A 15 -2.17 10.43 8.69
N ALA A 16 -1.10 9.65 8.84
CA ALA A 16 -0.60 9.24 10.15
C ALA A 16 -0.10 10.45 10.96
N THR A 17 0.71 11.32 10.35
CA THR A 17 1.24 12.52 11.01
C THR A 17 0.13 13.49 11.40
N LYS A 18 -0.89 13.67 10.55
CA LYS A 18 -2.08 14.48 10.88
C LYS A 18 -2.92 13.90 12.00
N ALA A 19 -3.05 12.57 12.07
CA ALA A 19 -3.76 11.94 13.18
C ALA A 19 -3.05 12.23 14.52
N LEU A 20 -1.71 12.24 14.52
CA LEU A 20 -0.89 12.54 15.70
C LEU A 20 -0.96 14.01 16.12
N GLU A 21 -0.96 14.92 15.14
CA GLU A 21 -1.19 16.35 15.39
C GLU A 21 -2.49 16.60 16.17
N LYS A 22 -3.54 15.82 15.89
CA LYS A 22 -4.85 15.93 16.58
C LYS A 22 -4.86 15.31 17.97
N THR A 23 -4.06 14.27 18.22
CA THR A 23 -3.96 13.65 19.55
C THR A 23 -3.00 14.38 20.47
N GLY A 24 -2.22 15.33 19.93
CA GLY A 24 -1.17 16.05 20.67
C GLY A 24 0.09 15.22 20.88
N GLU A 25 0.23 14.10 20.17
CA GLU A 25 1.46 13.30 20.15
C GLU A 25 2.50 13.97 19.25
N ASN A 26 3.76 13.98 19.70
CA ASN A 26 4.85 14.54 18.92
C ASN A 26 5.25 13.57 17.81
N VAL A 27 5.26 14.09 16.58
CA VAL A 27 5.92 13.46 15.44
C VAL A 27 7.39 13.91 15.44
N GLY A 28 8.32 13.07 15.01
CA GLY A 28 9.70 13.47 14.78
C GLY A 28 9.76 14.68 13.84
N GLN A 29 10.61 15.66 14.16
CA GLN A 29 10.73 16.91 13.37
C GLN A 29 11.09 16.62 11.91
N VAL A 30 11.91 15.59 11.65
CA VAL A 30 12.31 15.19 10.30
C VAL A 30 11.11 14.70 9.48
N VAL A 31 10.27 13.85 10.05
CA VAL A 31 9.02 13.39 9.41
C VAL A 31 8.09 14.57 9.15
N TRP A 32 7.97 15.49 10.11
CA TRP A 32 7.12 16.67 10.00
C TRP A 32 7.56 17.59 8.85
N ASP A 33 8.84 17.92 8.79
CA ASP A 33 9.41 18.79 7.77
C ASP A 33 9.24 18.21 6.37
N GLN A 34 9.50 16.91 6.21
CA GLN A 34 9.31 16.25 4.91
C GLN A 34 7.84 16.09 4.52
N THR A 35 6.95 15.91 5.50
CA THR A 35 5.49 15.93 5.25
C THR A 35 5.09 17.28 4.66
N ASN A 36 5.56 18.37 5.24
CA ASN A 36 5.25 19.71 4.75
C ASN A 36 5.87 19.95 3.37
N GLN A 37 7.13 19.56 3.16
CA GLN A 37 7.79 19.68 1.85
C GLN A 37 7.03 18.92 0.75
N PHE A 38 6.58 17.70 1.03
CA PHE A 38 5.75 16.94 0.10
C PHE A 38 4.43 17.66 -0.21
N LEU A 39 3.70 18.13 0.80
CA LEU A 39 2.44 18.84 0.60
C LEU A 39 2.63 20.14 -0.19
N GLU A 40 3.68 20.90 0.09
CA GLU A 40 4.03 22.11 -0.65
C GLU A 40 4.34 21.80 -2.13
N SER A 41 5.16 20.78 -2.39
CA SER A 41 5.49 20.37 -3.76
C SER A 41 4.25 19.90 -4.55
N LEU A 42 3.35 19.15 -3.90
CA LEU A 42 2.13 18.64 -4.51
C LEU A 42 1.12 19.77 -4.80
N LYS A 43 1.02 20.76 -3.91
CA LYS A 43 0.06 21.87 -3.99
C LYS A 43 0.21 22.68 -5.27
N ASN A 44 1.42 22.77 -5.81
CA ASN A 44 1.69 23.48 -7.06
C ASN A 44 1.00 22.86 -8.28
N GLN A 45 0.72 21.56 -8.26
CA GLN A 45 0.04 20.86 -9.35
C GLN A 45 -1.39 20.43 -9.01
N TYR A 46 -1.61 20.03 -7.76
CA TYR A 46 -2.86 19.43 -7.28
C TYR A 46 -3.31 20.10 -5.97
N PRO A 47 -3.66 21.40 -6.00
CA PRO A 47 -4.05 22.14 -4.79
C PRO A 47 -5.31 21.56 -4.13
N ASP A 48 -6.26 21.07 -4.93
CA ASP A 48 -7.49 20.44 -4.42
C ASP A 48 -7.21 19.10 -3.72
N THR A 49 -6.25 18.33 -4.23
CA THR A 49 -5.82 17.06 -3.63
C THR A 49 -5.15 17.31 -2.28
N VAL A 50 -4.28 18.32 -2.18
CA VAL A 50 -3.68 18.75 -0.90
C VAL A 50 -4.76 19.16 0.09
N MET A 51 -5.72 19.98 -0.33
CA MET A 51 -6.83 20.40 0.52
C MET A 51 -7.65 19.20 1.03
N ALA A 52 -7.95 18.22 0.17
CA ALA A 52 -8.67 17.01 0.55
C ALA A 52 -7.89 16.18 1.59
N ILE A 53 -6.58 16.00 1.40
CA ILE A 53 -5.70 15.30 2.35
C ILE A 53 -5.67 16.04 3.70
N GLU A 54 -5.59 17.37 3.69
CA GLU A 54 -5.56 18.18 4.91
C GLU A 54 -6.84 18.06 5.74
N GLN A 55 -7.98 17.86 5.07
CA GLN A 55 -9.29 17.66 5.69
C GLN A 55 -9.56 16.23 6.13
N ALA A 56 -8.74 15.24 5.72
CA ALA A 56 -9.00 13.81 5.89
C ALA A 56 -9.05 13.25 7.32
N PRO A 57 -8.67 13.95 8.41
CA PRO A 57 -9.08 13.52 9.74
C PRO A 57 -10.58 13.76 10.00
N GLY A 58 -11.19 14.75 9.33
CA GLY A 58 -12.56 15.20 9.56
C GLY A 58 -13.54 15.00 8.39
N GLN A 59 -13.05 14.71 7.19
CA GLN A 59 -13.85 14.43 6.00
C GLN A 59 -13.43 13.10 5.36
N PRO A 60 -14.36 12.30 4.82
CA PRO A 60 -14.00 11.10 4.07
C PRO A 60 -13.12 11.44 2.86
N LEU A 61 -12.01 10.71 2.72
CA LEU A 61 -11.08 10.87 1.59
C LEU A 61 -11.31 9.77 0.55
N ASP A 62 -11.38 10.13 -0.73
CA ASP A 62 -11.30 9.16 -1.83
C ASP A 62 -9.83 8.75 -2.03
N TYR A 63 -9.42 7.72 -1.30
CA TYR A 63 -8.04 7.25 -1.31
C TYR A 63 -7.56 6.82 -2.70
N ALA A 64 -8.43 6.23 -3.51
CA ALA A 64 -8.04 5.76 -4.84
C ALA A 64 -7.70 6.94 -5.75
N LYS A 65 -8.59 7.94 -5.81
CA LYS A 65 -8.36 9.16 -6.59
C LYS A 65 -7.10 9.88 -6.15
N VAL A 66 -6.94 10.10 -4.84
CA VAL A 66 -5.80 10.84 -4.29
C VAL A 66 -4.47 10.17 -4.60
N VAL A 67 -4.38 8.84 -4.45
CA VAL A 67 -3.13 8.12 -4.78
C VAL A 67 -2.80 8.24 -6.27
N LEU A 68 -3.79 8.11 -7.15
CA LEU A 68 -3.57 8.23 -8.59
C LEU A 68 -3.12 9.64 -9.00
N GLU A 69 -3.68 10.68 -8.36
CA GLU A 69 -3.27 12.07 -8.58
C GLU A 69 -1.84 12.33 -8.08
N VAL A 70 -1.45 11.78 -6.92
CA VAL A 70 -0.08 11.88 -6.42
C VAL A 70 0.91 11.11 -7.29
N GLU A 71 0.55 9.91 -7.76
CA GLU A 71 1.37 9.16 -8.71
C GLU A 71 1.56 9.95 -10.01
N ALA A 72 0.48 10.54 -10.54
CA ALA A 72 0.54 11.37 -11.74
C ALA A 72 1.40 12.62 -11.54
N ALA A 73 1.31 13.28 -10.38
CA ALA A 73 2.14 14.43 -10.01
C ALA A 73 3.62 14.07 -9.98
N ALA A 74 3.97 12.92 -9.39
CA ALA A 74 5.34 12.44 -9.32
C ALA A 74 5.92 12.10 -10.69
N LYS A 75 5.12 11.54 -11.60
CA LYS A 75 5.54 11.25 -12.98
C LYS A 75 5.80 12.52 -13.80
N GLN A 76 5.10 13.61 -13.48
CA GLN A 76 5.16 14.86 -14.24
C GLN A 76 6.14 15.89 -13.64
N ASN A 77 6.41 15.82 -12.34
CA ASN A 77 7.27 16.76 -11.65
C ASN A 77 8.33 16.05 -10.80
N PRO A 78 9.62 16.18 -11.17
CA PRO A 78 10.73 15.62 -10.41
C PRO A 78 10.79 16.07 -8.94
N GLU A 79 10.34 17.29 -8.62
CA GLU A 79 10.34 17.80 -7.25
C GLU A 79 9.35 17.03 -6.36
N VAL A 80 8.16 16.70 -6.90
CA VAL A 80 7.18 15.87 -6.20
C VAL A 80 7.70 14.45 -6.03
N ALA A 81 8.33 13.88 -7.07
CA ALA A 81 8.94 12.56 -6.97
C ALA A 81 10.02 12.50 -5.87
N GLN A 82 10.90 13.51 -5.83
CA GLN A 82 11.94 13.62 -4.79
C GLN A 82 11.35 13.78 -3.39
N ALA A 83 10.30 14.59 -3.23
CA ALA A 83 9.64 14.76 -1.94
C ALA A 83 8.98 13.46 -1.44
N ILE A 84 8.38 12.68 -2.35
CA ILE A 84 7.85 11.34 -2.03
C ILE A 84 8.97 10.39 -1.59
N GLU A 85 10.10 10.36 -2.30
CA GLU A 85 11.24 9.52 -1.92
C GLU A 85 11.79 9.88 -0.54
N GLY A 86 11.86 11.18 -0.23
CA GLY A 86 12.22 11.69 1.09
C GLY A 86 11.30 11.14 2.19
N LEU A 87 9.99 11.23 1.98
CA LEU A 87 8.99 10.70 2.91
C LEU A 87 9.09 9.18 3.11
N VAL A 88 9.24 8.41 2.03
CA VAL A 88 9.39 6.95 2.10
C VAL A 88 10.63 6.59 2.92
N THR A 89 11.75 7.26 2.67
CA THR A 89 13.02 6.99 3.37
C THR A 89 12.91 7.25 4.87
N THR A 90 12.24 8.33 5.26
CA THR A 90 12.11 8.68 6.69
C THR A 90 11.09 7.81 7.40
N VAL A 91 10.02 7.39 6.74
CA VAL A 91 9.07 6.45 7.35
C VAL A 91 9.67 5.06 7.57
N ASP A 92 10.63 4.66 6.73
CA ASP A 92 11.40 3.43 6.94
C ASP A 92 12.36 3.56 8.15
N ALA A 93 12.75 4.79 8.51
CA ALA A 93 13.64 5.09 9.64
C ALA A 93 12.88 5.38 10.95
N GLU A 94 11.65 5.90 10.88
CA GLU A 94 10.83 6.31 12.03
C GLU A 94 9.50 5.55 12.09
N ALA A 95 9.25 4.89 13.22
CA ALA A 95 8.00 4.17 13.41
C ALA A 95 6.82 5.13 13.63
N LEU A 96 5.96 5.28 12.62
CA LEU A 96 4.73 6.05 12.75
C LEU A 96 3.57 5.18 13.24
N PRO A 97 2.94 5.51 14.37
CA PRO A 97 1.74 4.81 14.83
C PRO A 97 0.60 4.94 13.81
N ASN A 98 -0.24 3.90 13.74
CA ASN A 98 -1.38 3.81 12.82
C ASN A 98 -1.07 3.79 11.32
N LEU A 99 0.20 3.91 10.91
CA LEU A 99 0.61 3.91 9.50
C LEU A 99 0.09 2.67 8.76
N GLU A 100 0.27 1.49 9.34
CA GLU A 100 -0.17 0.22 8.75
C GLU A 100 -1.68 0.16 8.52
N LYS A 101 -2.46 0.58 9.51
CA LYS A 101 -3.93 0.63 9.40
C LYS A 101 -4.38 1.58 8.29
N ILE A 102 -3.63 2.67 8.07
CA ILE A 102 -3.92 3.62 7.00
C ILE A 102 -3.52 3.03 5.64
N LEU A 103 -2.35 2.39 5.54
CA LEU A 103 -1.91 1.67 4.34
C LEU A 103 -2.92 0.61 3.90
N GLU A 104 -3.47 -0.15 4.84
CA GLU A 104 -4.50 -1.15 4.57
C GLU A 104 -5.77 -0.50 3.98
N LYS A 105 -6.24 0.61 4.55
CA LYS A 105 -7.41 1.34 4.03
C LYS A 105 -7.19 1.84 2.61
N ILE A 106 -6.03 2.42 2.33
CA ILE A 106 -5.68 2.92 1.01
C ILE A 106 -5.59 1.76 0.01
N THR A 107 -4.95 0.66 0.40
CA THR A 107 -4.81 -0.53 -0.46
C THR A 107 -6.17 -1.13 -0.80
N LYS A 108 -7.07 -1.31 0.18
CA LYS A 108 -8.44 -1.80 -0.07
C LYS A 108 -9.24 -0.87 -0.98
N ALA A 109 -9.10 0.44 -0.82
CA ALA A 109 -9.76 1.40 -1.69
C ALA A 109 -9.25 1.30 -3.13
N LEU A 110 -7.94 1.14 -3.33
CA LEU A 110 -7.34 0.92 -4.65
C LEU A 110 -7.77 -0.40 -5.27
N GLU A 111 -7.79 -1.50 -4.51
CA GLU A 111 -8.25 -2.81 -5.02
C GLU A 111 -9.73 -2.76 -5.43
N SER A 112 -10.58 -2.10 -4.64
CA SER A 112 -11.99 -1.88 -4.98
C SER A 112 -12.13 -1.04 -6.26
N HIS A 113 -11.31 -0.01 -6.43
CA HIS A 113 -11.28 0.83 -7.64
C HIS A 113 -10.73 0.09 -8.87
N GLN A 114 -9.82 -0.87 -8.68
CA GLN A 114 -9.30 -1.75 -9.74
C GLN A 114 -10.30 -2.84 -10.12
N ALA A 115 -11.06 -3.37 -9.16
CA ALA A 115 -12.15 -4.32 -9.46
C ALA A 115 -13.24 -3.69 -10.34
N THR A 116 -13.35 -2.35 -10.33
CA THR A 116 -14.24 -1.59 -11.21
C THR A 116 -13.55 -1.02 -12.46
N SER A 117 -12.21 -1.09 -12.58
CA SER A 117 -11.43 -0.63 -13.73
C SER A 117 -10.37 -1.67 -14.13
N GLU A 118 -10.54 -2.33 -15.27
CA GLU A 118 -9.77 -3.50 -15.73
C GLU A 118 -8.23 -3.31 -15.94
N THR A 119 -7.58 -2.24 -15.44
CA THR A 119 -6.30 -1.76 -15.99
C THR A 119 -5.11 -1.64 -15.02
N TYR A 120 -5.25 -1.81 -13.70
CA TYR A 120 -4.10 -1.61 -12.79
C TYR A 120 -3.83 -2.80 -11.86
N ASN A 121 -2.91 -3.69 -12.24
CA ASN A 121 -2.35 -4.72 -11.35
C ASN A 121 -1.01 -4.22 -10.78
N ASN A 122 -0.94 -3.79 -9.51
CA ASN A 122 0.34 -3.42 -8.89
C ASN A 122 0.68 -4.34 -7.69
N GLU A 123 1.48 -5.38 -7.97
CA GLU A 123 1.97 -6.35 -6.99
C GLU A 123 2.86 -5.73 -5.89
N ASN A 124 3.48 -4.58 -6.15
CA ASN A 124 4.43 -3.96 -5.22
C ASN A 124 3.74 -3.26 -4.04
N VAL A 125 2.54 -2.72 -4.24
CA VAL A 125 1.69 -2.19 -3.14
C VAL A 125 1.32 -3.32 -2.19
N LYS A 126 0.87 -4.45 -2.74
CA LYS A 126 0.52 -5.66 -1.96
C LYS A 126 1.72 -6.18 -1.17
N ASN A 127 2.91 -6.15 -1.76
CA ASN A 127 4.14 -6.60 -1.11
C ASN A 127 4.65 -5.63 -0.03
N PHE A 128 4.40 -4.33 -0.12
CA PHE A 128 4.71 -3.38 0.95
C PHE A 128 3.76 -3.56 2.15
N ALA A 129 2.45 -3.67 1.90
CA ALA A 129 1.46 -3.98 2.94
C ALA A 129 1.78 -5.31 3.64
N LYS A 130 2.10 -6.37 2.87
CA LYS A 130 2.52 -7.67 3.42
C LYS A 130 3.82 -7.61 4.23
N ARG A 131 4.81 -6.81 3.82
CA ARG A 131 6.07 -6.67 4.58
C ARG A 131 5.85 -6.05 5.96
N ASN A 132 4.95 -5.09 6.10
CA ASN A 132 4.62 -4.52 7.42
C ASN A 132 3.79 -5.49 8.29
N ILE A 133 2.88 -6.27 7.69
CA ILE A 133 2.10 -7.29 8.42
C ILE A 133 2.99 -8.44 8.92
N LEU A 134 3.91 -8.92 8.09
CA LEU A 134 4.83 -10.01 8.47
C LEU A 134 5.84 -9.59 9.56
N ASN A 135 6.12 -8.29 9.70
CA ASN A 135 6.92 -7.77 10.80
C ASN A 135 6.14 -7.67 12.14
N GLN A 136 4.83 -7.95 12.14
CA GLN A 136 4.02 -8.12 13.36
C GLN A 136 3.72 -9.58 13.72
N GLU A 137 4.07 -10.55 12.89
CA GLU A 137 3.83 -11.98 13.16
C GLU A 137 5.08 -12.72 13.67
N ASN A 138 5.88 -12.08 14.54
CA ASN A 138 6.79 -12.82 15.41
C ASN A 138 6.38 -12.70 16.88
N THR A 139 5.10 -12.99 17.16
CA THR A 139 4.70 -13.51 18.46
C THR A 139 3.94 -14.82 18.26
N ASN A 140 4.72 -15.90 18.19
CA ASN A 140 4.35 -17.26 18.59
C ASN A 140 2.90 -17.71 18.31
N PHE A 141 2.66 -18.36 17.18
CA PHE A 141 1.77 -19.51 17.21
C PHE A 141 2.32 -20.63 16.33
N GLY A 142 2.64 -21.74 16.99
CA GLY A 142 3.29 -22.90 16.39
C GLY A 142 2.51 -23.46 15.23
N GLU A 143 3.22 -23.57 14.11
CA GLU A 143 2.85 -24.35 12.95
C GLU A 143 2.49 -25.79 13.34
N LYS A 144 1.35 -26.28 12.86
CA LYS A 144 1.27 -27.62 12.28
C LYS A 144 0.49 -27.56 10.98
N GLN A 145 1.22 -27.44 9.88
CA GLN A 145 0.76 -27.80 8.55
C GLN A 145 0.85 -29.32 8.35
N THR A 146 -0.14 -29.89 7.65
CA THR A 146 -0.08 -30.98 6.65
C THR A 146 -1.53 -31.42 6.35
N ASN A 147 -2.00 -31.68 5.13
CA ASN A 147 -1.45 -31.67 3.79
C ASN A 147 -2.64 -31.66 2.80
N ILE A 148 -2.45 -31.09 1.61
CA ILE A 148 -3.43 -30.95 0.52
C ILE A 148 -3.44 -32.22 -0.36
N GLY A 149 -4.57 -32.57 -0.99
CA GLY A 149 -4.53 -33.37 -2.23
C GLY A 149 -5.81 -34.10 -2.68
N ASN A 150 -6.76 -33.38 -3.29
CA ASN A 150 -7.64 -33.91 -4.36
C ASN A 150 -6.78 -34.50 -5.48
N ILE A 151 -7.23 -35.55 -6.21
CA ILE A 151 -7.52 -35.57 -7.67
C ILE A 151 -8.32 -36.86 -7.99
N GLY A 152 -9.50 -36.72 -8.58
CA GLY A 152 -10.18 -37.80 -9.30
C GLY A 152 -9.87 -37.72 -10.78
N GLU A 153 -9.31 -38.77 -11.36
CA GLU A 153 -9.38 -39.03 -12.80
C GLU A 153 -9.70 -40.51 -13.05
N LYS A 154 -10.83 -40.73 -13.71
CA LYS A 154 -11.34 -42.02 -14.16
C LYS A 154 -10.75 -42.25 -15.55
N GLN A 155 -9.85 -43.21 -15.72
CA GLN A 155 -9.45 -43.69 -17.04
C GLN A 155 -9.68 -45.20 -17.15
N THR A 156 -10.54 -45.54 -18.12
CA THR A 156 -10.90 -46.89 -18.57
C THR A 156 -9.81 -47.40 -19.50
N ILE A 157 -9.24 -48.60 -19.25
CA ILE A 157 -8.60 -49.39 -20.31
C ILE A 157 -9.05 -50.85 -20.15
N GLN A 158 -9.70 -51.35 -21.20
CA GLN A 158 -10.22 -52.69 -21.36
C GLN A 158 -9.40 -53.40 -22.46
N GLY A 159 -8.76 -54.52 -22.11
CA GLY A 159 -8.53 -55.72 -22.95
C GLY A 159 -7.55 -55.69 -24.14
N ASN A 160 -6.47 -56.49 -24.07
CA ASN A 160 -6.11 -57.57 -25.02
C ASN A 160 -4.80 -58.27 -24.56
N GLN A 161 -4.86 -59.54 -24.14
CA GLN A 161 -4.64 -60.78 -24.91
C GLN A 161 -3.17 -61.16 -25.21
N ASN A 162 -2.78 -62.32 -24.65
CA ASN A 162 -1.83 -63.34 -25.11
C ASN A 162 -0.33 -63.01 -25.18
N ASN A 163 0.51 -63.71 -24.38
CA ASN A 163 1.19 -64.91 -24.89
C ASN A 163 1.89 -65.73 -23.77
N THR A 164 1.79 -67.04 -23.94
CA THR A 164 2.50 -68.12 -23.24
C THR A 164 3.84 -68.36 -23.95
N PHE A 165 4.90 -68.64 -23.20
CA PHE A 165 5.84 -69.78 -23.34
C PHE A 165 6.90 -69.71 -22.23
#